data_AF-A0A7W1PSD5-F1
#
_entry.id   AF-A0A7W1PSD5-F1
#
_cell.length_a   1.000
_cell.length_b   1.000
_cell.length_c   1.000
_cell.angle_alpha   90.00
_cell.angle_beta   90.00
_cell.angle_gamma   90.00
#
_symmetry.space_group_name_H-M   'P 1'
#
loop_
_entity.id
_entity.type
_entity.pdbx_description
1 polymer ?
#
loop_
_entity_poly.entity_id
_entity_poly.type
_entity_poly.pdbx_seq_one_letter_code
_entity_poly.pdbx_strand_id
1 'polypeptide(L)'
;MKKIVMIVSVAIASIGFTYAQQGQQEEGQHQEGQMQEGMTREIEDNEKEQIDQNELPGTVQNNLQTGEFSEWEVDEVYRIEPEAMRETGVAFEVRVEMDDKKMKLHYDANGNLVGQKSKEGKDK
;
A
#
# COMPACT_ATOMS: atom_id res chain seq x y z
N MET A 1 28.71 -20.19 33.96
CA MET A 1 28.65 -19.26 32.82
C MET A 1 27.29 -18.57 32.85
N LYS A 2 27.25 -17.26 33.13
CA LYS A 2 26.00 -16.48 33.29
C LYS A 2 25.77 -15.71 31.99
N LYS A 3 24.59 -15.87 31.39
CA LYS A 3 24.20 -15.30 30.09
C LYS A 3 24.00 -13.80 30.23
N ILE A 4 24.67 -13.01 29.38
CA ILE A 4 24.53 -11.56 29.31
C ILE A 4 23.33 -11.27 28.41
N VAL A 5 22.28 -10.69 28.97
CA VAL A 5 21.12 -10.16 28.23
C VAL A 5 21.43 -8.69 27.94
N MET A 6 21.63 -8.36 26.66
CA MET A 6 21.74 -6.98 26.19
C MET A 6 20.32 -6.48 25.90
N ILE A 7 19.81 -5.58 26.72
CA ILE A 7 18.58 -4.83 26.43
C ILE A 7 19.02 -3.59 25.66
N VAL A 8 18.73 -3.54 24.36
CA VAL A 8 18.83 -2.32 23.58
C VAL A 8 17.58 -1.51 23.85
N SER A 9 17.71 -0.48 24.67
CA SER A 9 16.69 0.54 24.88
C SER A 9 16.63 1.45 23.66
N VAL A 10 15.61 1.32 22.81
CA VAL A 10 15.30 2.33 21.79
C VAL A 10 14.47 3.42 22.46
N ALA A 11 15.10 4.57 22.71
CA ALA A 11 14.42 5.79 23.10
C ALA A 11 13.66 6.33 21.88
N ILE A 12 12.33 6.21 21.87
CA ILE A 12 11.49 6.86 20.87
C ILE A 12 11.32 8.31 21.31
N ALA A 13 12.10 9.20 20.70
CA ALA A 13 11.91 10.64 20.83
C ALA A 13 10.65 11.04 20.05
N SER A 14 9.50 11.05 20.72
CA SER A 14 8.28 11.67 20.19
C SER A 14 8.42 13.19 20.24
N ILE A 15 8.90 13.78 19.13
CA ILE A 15 8.84 15.22 18.92
C ILE A 15 7.43 15.55 18.42
N GLY A 16 6.55 15.93 19.35
CA GLY A 16 5.34 16.66 19.03
C GLY A 16 5.71 18.09 18.68
N PHE A 17 5.54 18.49 17.42
CA PHE A 17 5.73 19.88 17.01
C PHE A 17 4.42 20.65 17.23
N THR A 18 4.42 21.50 18.25
CA THR A 18 3.39 22.51 18.50
C THR A 18 3.53 23.63 17.46
N TYR A 19 2.42 24.00 16.81
CA TYR A 19 2.37 25.13 15.88
C TYR A 19 2.66 26.46 16.59
N ALA A 20 3.75 27.13 16.22
CA ALA A 20 3.87 28.58 16.27
C ALA A 20 4.95 29.11 15.31
N GLN A 21 4.50 29.99 14.40
CA GLN A 21 5.20 31.19 13.91
C GLN A 21 6.23 31.08 12.76
N GLN A 22 5.80 31.61 11.60
CA GLN A 22 6.48 32.46 10.60
C GLN A 22 8.01 32.38 10.42
N GLY A 23 8.44 32.12 9.17
CA GLY A 23 9.68 32.69 8.60
C GLY A 23 10.61 31.71 7.88
N GLN A 24 10.47 31.61 6.55
CA GLN A 24 11.49 31.31 5.51
C GLN A 24 12.66 30.35 5.82
N GLN A 25 12.67 29.18 5.17
CA GLN A 25 13.67 28.82 4.13
C GLN A 25 13.41 27.42 3.55
N GLU A 26 13.64 27.32 2.26
CA GLU A 26 13.40 26.19 1.35
C GLU A 26 14.37 25.03 1.62
N GLU A 27 13.88 23.79 1.54
CA GLU A 27 14.57 22.67 0.89
C GLU A 27 13.57 21.52 0.71
N GLY A 28 13.44 21.05 -0.53
CA GLY A 28 12.44 20.09 -0.96
C GLY A 28 12.50 18.79 -0.17
N GLN A 29 11.44 18.53 0.60
CA GLN A 29 11.15 17.22 1.12
C GLN A 29 9.97 16.69 0.31
N HIS A 30 10.28 15.82 -0.64
CA HIS A 30 9.31 14.84 -1.10
C HIS A 30 8.71 14.21 0.16
N GLN A 31 7.42 14.46 0.37
CA GLN A 31 6.62 13.68 1.30
C GLN A 31 6.55 12.29 0.69
N GLU A 32 7.54 11.44 0.99
CA GLU A 32 7.37 10.01 0.94
C GLU A 32 6.29 9.71 1.97
N GLY A 33 5.06 9.59 1.45
CA GLY A 33 3.87 9.37 2.22
C GLY A 33 4.08 8.17 3.12
N GLN A 34 4.06 8.42 4.43
CA GLN A 34 3.82 7.40 5.43
C GLN A 34 2.37 6.96 5.22
N MET A 35 2.15 6.10 4.21
CA MET A 35 0.94 5.30 4.12
C MET A 35 0.98 4.40 5.34
N GLN A 36 0.13 4.77 6.30
CA GLN A 36 -0.10 4.04 7.53
C GLN A 36 -0.25 2.56 7.18
N GLU A 37 0.49 1.70 7.87
CA GLU A 37 0.23 0.26 7.96
C GLU A 37 -1.12 0.07 8.67
N GLY A 38 -2.19 0.53 8.03
CA GLY A 38 -3.56 0.26 8.40
C GLY A 38 -3.77 -1.24 8.20
N MET A 39 -4.10 -1.91 9.28
CA MET A 39 -4.49 -3.32 9.37
C MET A 39 -5.57 -3.66 8.33
N THR A 40 -5.17 -3.88 7.08
CA THR A 40 -6.02 -4.56 6.11
C THR A 40 -5.80 -6.03 6.38
N ARG A 41 -6.80 -6.68 6.99
CA ARG A 41 -6.92 -8.14 7.03
C ARG A 41 -6.49 -8.66 5.65
N GLU A 42 -5.59 -9.63 5.61
CA GLU A 42 -5.20 -10.22 4.33
C GLU A 42 -6.46 -10.83 3.69
N ILE A 43 -6.83 -10.33 2.52
CA ILE A 43 -8.04 -10.79 1.82
C ILE A 43 -7.77 -12.19 1.31
N GLU A 44 -8.52 -13.14 1.83
CA GLU A 44 -8.33 -14.57 1.52
C GLU A 44 -8.66 -14.83 0.04
N ASP A 45 -8.04 -15.84 -0.57
CA ASP A 45 -8.23 -16.11 -2.01
C ASP A 45 -9.68 -16.51 -2.35
N ASN A 46 -10.46 -16.99 -1.38
CA ASN A 46 -11.90 -17.28 -1.53
C ASN A 46 -12.81 -16.06 -1.32
N GLU A 47 -12.26 -14.90 -0.95
CA GLU A 47 -12.99 -13.64 -0.74
C GLU A 47 -12.79 -12.67 -1.91
N LYS A 48 -12.25 -13.17 -3.03
CA LYS A 48 -12.02 -12.39 -4.23
C LYS A 48 -12.25 -13.22 -5.49
N GLU A 49 -12.70 -12.55 -6.53
CA GLU A 49 -12.91 -13.10 -7.86
C GLU A 49 -11.90 -12.48 -8.83
N GLN A 50 -11.18 -13.31 -9.59
CA GLN A 50 -10.32 -12.81 -10.65
C GLN A 50 -11.19 -12.26 -11.79
N ILE A 51 -10.92 -11.03 -12.19
CA ILE A 51 -11.65 -10.31 -13.24
C ILE A 51 -10.67 -9.79 -14.30
N ASP A 52 -11.20 -9.37 -15.45
CA ASP A 52 -10.38 -8.76 -16.49
C ASP A 52 -10.03 -7.30 -16.12
N GLN A 53 -8.86 -6.81 -16.53
CA GLN A 53 -8.45 -5.42 -16.28
C GLN A 53 -9.46 -4.40 -16.84
N ASN A 54 -10.13 -4.73 -17.93
CA ASN A 54 -11.14 -3.87 -18.55
C ASN A 54 -12.39 -3.70 -17.67
N GLU A 55 -12.60 -4.56 -16.67
CA GLU A 55 -13.70 -4.46 -15.71
C GLU A 55 -13.41 -3.48 -14.57
N LEU A 56 -12.16 -3.00 -14.45
CA LEU A 56 -11.81 -1.99 -13.47
C LEU A 56 -12.52 -0.66 -13.75
N PRO A 57 -12.88 0.12 -12.71
CA PRO A 57 -13.37 1.48 -12.90
C PRO A 57 -12.36 2.32 -13.69
N GLY A 58 -12.86 3.22 -14.55
CA GLY A 58 -12.01 4.08 -15.37
C GLY A 58 -10.99 4.90 -14.55
N THR A 59 -11.33 5.27 -13.31
CA THR A 59 -10.40 5.91 -12.37
C THR A 59 -9.20 5.02 -12.03
N VAL A 60 -9.43 3.73 -11.76
CA VAL A 60 -8.36 2.76 -11.46
C VAL A 60 -7.49 2.55 -12.69
N GLN A 61 -8.11 2.34 -13.87
CA GLN A 61 -7.39 2.19 -15.13
C GLN A 61 -6.50 3.40 -15.42
N ASN A 62 -7.02 4.62 -15.23
CA ASN A 62 -6.26 5.84 -15.41
C ASN A 62 -5.09 5.95 -14.42
N ASN A 63 -5.32 5.60 -13.14
CA ASN A 63 -4.26 5.58 -12.13
C ASN A 63 -3.13 4.60 -12.48
N LEU A 64 -3.47 3.44 -13.07
CA LEU A 64 -2.50 2.47 -13.56
C LEU A 64 -1.79 2.92 -14.85
N GLN A 65 -2.30 3.89 -15.59
CA GLN A 65 -1.69 4.38 -16.84
C GLN A 65 -0.87 5.65 -16.66
N THR A 66 -1.23 6.50 -15.69
CA THR A 66 -0.61 7.82 -15.51
C THR A 66 -0.01 8.04 -14.12
N GLY A 67 -0.21 7.11 -13.19
CA GLY A 67 0.22 7.22 -11.79
C GLY A 67 1.60 6.61 -11.52
N GLU A 68 1.91 6.45 -10.23
CA GLU A 68 3.16 5.87 -9.72
C GLU A 68 3.44 4.46 -10.27
N PHE A 69 2.39 3.71 -10.61
CA PHE A 69 2.49 2.33 -11.11
C PHE A 69 2.38 2.23 -12.64
N SER A 70 2.48 3.35 -13.37
CA SER A 70 2.36 3.38 -14.84
C SER A 70 3.42 2.59 -15.59
N GLU A 71 4.57 2.40 -14.98
CA GLU A 71 5.66 1.60 -15.54
C GLU A 71 5.60 0.12 -15.09
N TRP A 72 4.67 -0.26 -14.21
CA TRP A 72 4.51 -1.63 -13.72
C TRP A 72 3.54 -2.42 -14.59
N GLU A 73 3.85 -3.68 -14.87
CA GLU A 73 2.98 -4.59 -15.61
C GLU A 73 1.86 -5.11 -14.70
N VAL A 74 0.62 -5.11 -15.19
CA VAL A 74 -0.53 -5.67 -14.46
C VAL A 74 -0.56 -7.19 -14.70
N ASP A 75 -0.34 -7.96 -13.63
CA ASP A 75 -0.31 -9.44 -13.63
C ASP A 75 -1.74 -10.00 -13.47
N GLU A 76 -2.40 -9.63 -12.37
CA GLU A 76 -3.74 -10.13 -12.05
C GLU A 76 -4.61 -9.04 -11.45
N VAL A 77 -5.91 -9.08 -11.75
CA VAL A 77 -6.91 -8.18 -11.19
C VAL A 77 -7.98 -8.97 -10.48
N TYR A 78 -8.35 -8.52 -9.29
CA TYR A 78 -9.35 -9.16 -8.47
C TYR A 78 -10.39 -8.14 -8.00
N ARG A 79 -11.66 -8.56 -8.04
CA ARG A 79 -12.77 -7.90 -7.34
C ARG A 79 -12.95 -8.54 -5.98
N ILE A 80 -13.09 -7.73 -4.94
CA ILE A 80 -13.30 -8.22 -3.57
C ILE A 80 -14.78 -8.46 -3.35
N GLU A 81 -15.12 -9.57 -2.69
CA GLU A 81 -16.51 -9.90 -2.36
C GLU A 81 -17.12 -8.85 -1.41
N PRO A 82 -18.43 -8.56 -1.50
CA PRO A 82 -19.08 -7.49 -0.74
C PRO A 82 -18.90 -7.60 0.78
N GLU A 83 -18.87 -8.81 1.33
CA GLU A 83 -18.63 -9.07 2.75
C GLU A 83 -17.25 -8.58 3.17
N ALA A 84 -16.20 -9.04 2.49
CA ALA A 84 -14.81 -8.65 2.76
C ALA A 84 -14.57 -7.17 2.48
N MET A 85 -15.22 -6.61 1.45
CA MET A 85 -15.17 -5.18 1.15
C MET A 85 -15.76 -4.33 2.29
N ARG A 86 -16.84 -4.76 2.95
CA ARG A 86 -17.41 -4.02 4.10
C ARG A 86 -16.49 -4.01 5.30
N GLU A 87 -15.68 -5.05 5.47
CA GLU A 87 -14.72 -5.16 6.58
C GLU A 87 -13.43 -4.40 6.32
N THR A 88 -12.96 -4.40 5.06
CA THR A 88 -11.64 -3.86 4.68
C THR A 88 -11.70 -2.49 4.00
N GLY A 89 -12.84 -2.12 3.41
CA GLY A 89 -12.97 -0.95 2.54
C GLY A 89 -12.35 -1.14 1.15
N VAL A 90 -11.82 -2.32 0.82
CA VAL A 90 -11.18 -2.63 -0.46
C VAL A 90 -12.20 -3.23 -1.42
N ALA A 91 -12.34 -2.65 -2.61
CA ALA A 91 -13.18 -3.16 -3.68
C ALA A 91 -12.38 -3.94 -4.74
N PHE A 92 -11.12 -3.56 -4.97
CA PHE A 92 -10.26 -4.19 -5.98
C PHE A 92 -8.84 -4.42 -5.46
N GLU A 93 -8.27 -5.59 -5.74
CA GLU A 93 -6.83 -5.88 -5.61
C GLU A 93 -6.22 -5.99 -7.01
N VAL A 94 -5.26 -5.13 -7.33
CA VAL A 94 -4.48 -5.19 -8.58
C VAL A 94 -3.07 -5.65 -8.24
N ARG A 95 -2.64 -6.76 -8.82
CA ARG A 95 -1.27 -7.24 -8.70
C ARG A 95 -0.46 -6.69 -9.87
N VAL A 96 0.62 -6.02 -9.52
CA VAL A 96 1.54 -5.42 -10.47
C VAL A 96 2.95 -5.94 -10.25
N GLU A 97 3.73 -6.01 -11.32
CA GLU A 97 5.11 -6.44 -11.27
C GLU A 97 6.04 -5.55 -12.09
N MET A 98 7.29 -5.45 -11.64
CA MET A 98 8.37 -4.73 -12.30
C MET A 98 9.68 -5.43 -11.94
N ASP A 99 10.37 -5.94 -12.95
CA ASP A 99 11.53 -6.81 -12.79
C ASP A 99 11.20 -7.97 -11.82
N ASP A 100 11.97 -8.15 -10.74
CA ASP A 100 11.76 -9.19 -9.73
C ASP A 100 10.81 -8.76 -8.59
N LYS A 101 10.20 -7.58 -8.70
CA LYS A 101 9.33 -7.01 -7.66
C LYS A 101 7.87 -7.24 -8.01
N LYS A 102 7.11 -7.79 -7.07
CA LYS A 102 5.65 -7.87 -7.13
C LYS A 102 5.01 -7.03 -6.05
N MET A 103 3.89 -6.41 -6.36
CA MET A 103 3.14 -5.56 -5.45
C MET A 103 1.64 -5.77 -5.62
N LYS A 104 0.91 -5.66 -4.52
CA LYS A 104 -0.55 -5.65 -4.48
C LYS A 104 -1.00 -4.23 -4.20
N LEU A 105 -1.88 -3.71 -5.04
CA LEU A 105 -2.51 -2.40 -4.92
C LEU A 105 -3.97 -2.61 -4.54
N HIS A 106 -4.43 -1.95 -3.49
CA HIS A 106 -5.80 -2.04 -2.99
C HIS A 106 -6.53 -0.74 -3.29
N TYR A 107 -7.63 -0.84 -4.03
CA TYR A 107 -8.48 0.29 -4.39
C TYR A 107 -9.86 0.19 -3.75
N ASP A 108 -10.43 1.32 -3.35
CA ASP A 108 -11.82 1.41 -2.94
C ASP A 108 -12.78 1.38 -4.14
N ALA A 109 -14.10 1.43 -3.88
CA ALA A 109 -15.13 1.43 -4.92
C ALA A 109 -15.09 2.64 -5.87
N ASN A 110 -14.46 3.75 -5.44
CA ASN A 110 -14.33 4.97 -6.21
C ASN A 110 -13.04 4.97 -7.06
N GLY A 111 -12.19 3.96 -6.88
CA GLY A 111 -10.90 3.84 -7.54
C GLY A 111 -9.77 4.62 -6.86
N ASN A 112 -9.94 5.01 -5.60
CA ASN A 112 -8.86 5.59 -4.80
C ASN A 112 -7.97 4.47 -4.27
N LEU A 113 -6.65 4.66 -4.32
CA LEU A 113 -5.70 3.75 -3.67
C LEU A 113 -5.84 3.89 -2.14
N VAL A 114 -6.16 2.79 -1.46
CA VAL A 114 -6.33 2.72 -0.01
C VAL A 114 -5.26 1.89 0.70
N GLY A 115 -4.47 1.12 -0.06
CA GLY A 115 -3.37 0.36 0.49
C GLY A 115 -2.47 -0.24 -0.59
N GLN A 116 -1.25 -0.61 -0.20
CA GLN A 116 -0.32 -1.36 -1.03
C GLN A 116 0.53 -2.32 -0.19
N LYS A 117 0.87 -3.48 -0.75
CA LYS A 117 1.72 -4.48 -0.08
C LYS A 117 2.72 -5.05 -1.08
N SER A 118 4.01 -4.85 -0.82
CA SER A 118 5.07 -5.52 -1.58
C SER A 118 5.10 -6.99 -1.20
N LYS A 119 5.23 -7.85 -2.21
CA LYS A 119 5.60 -9.25 -2.01
C LYS A 119 7.07 -9.36 -2.38
N GLU A 120 7.93 -9.27 -1.38
CA GLU A 120 9.36 -9.43 -1.59
C GLU A 120 9.59 -10.84 -2.14
N GLY A 121 10.11 -10.90 -3.37
CA GLY A 121 10.48 -12.14 -4.04
C GLY A 121 11.45 -12.87 -3.12
N LYS A 122 11.02 -14.02 -2.60
CA LYS A 122 11.91 -14.87 -1.82
C LYS A 122 12.84 -15.54 -2.82
N ASP A 123 13.97 -14.86 -3.07
CA ASP A 123 15.15 -15.39 -3.77
C ASP A 123 15.34 -16.86 -3.38
N LYS A 124 15.30 -17.75 -4.37
CA LYS A 124 15.59 -19.17 -4.21
C LYS A 124 16.57 -19.61 -5.27
#